data_AF-A0ABD6EHT1-F1
#
_entry.id   AF-A0ABD6EHT1-F1
#
_cell.length_a   1.000
_cell.length_b   1.000
_cell.length_c   1.000
_cell.angle_alpha   90.00
_cell.angle_beta   90.00
_cell.angle_gamma   90.00
#
_symmetry.space_group_name_H-M   'P 1'
#
loop_
_entity.id
_entity.type
_entity.pdbx_description
1 polymer ?
#
loop_
_entity_poly.entity_id
_entity_poly.type
_entity_poly.pdbx_seq_one_letter_code
_entity_poly.pdbx_strand_id
1 'polypeptide(L)'
;MCDGWGSISPELLLIIMKHLKAADLAQASHVNYHWKVVSEDDSLWKPLLIKDYDLPSKSPLRICNRWIDEYKLMKWAPPTVLGETLFECDDGLSDVCFSPNGHFFCTTTNDGRFKLWTATMPTYFVDGHSLRQNLSWDRIVSAEFSPDSYFLLFCGVKQNGNGEIAVFEISGKLISLRIIEKTG
;
A
#
# COMPACT_ATOMS: atom_id res chain seq x y z
N MET A 1 27.20 -48.39 -6.58
CA MET A 1 27.58 -47.05 -6.10
C MET A 1 26.39 -46.54 -5.32
N CYS A 2 26.55 -46.21 -4.04
CA CYS A 2 25.44 -45.66 -3.26
C CYS A 2 25.22 -44.22 -3.70
N ASP A 3 24.06 -43.95 -4.29
CA ASP A 3 23.62 -42.59 -4.61
C ASP A 3 23.59 -41.77 -3.32
N GLY A 4 24.49 -40.80 -3.22
CA GLY A 4 24.58 -39.92 -2.06
C GLY A 4 23.43 -38.92 -2.03
N TRP A 5 23.28 -38.20 -0.93
CA TRP A 5 22.31 -37.11 -0.78
C TRP A 5 22.43 -35.99 -1.84
N GLY A 6 23.51 -35.96 -2.62
CA GLY A 6 23.69 -35.06 -3.76
C GLY A 6 22.95 -35.47 -5.04
N SER A 7 22.50 -36.72 -5.17
CA SER A 7 21.78 -37.24 -6.35
C SER A 7 20.30 -37.54 -6.08
N ILE A 8 19.77 -37.12 -4.92
CA ILE A 8 18.33 -37.16 -4.65
C ILE A 8 17.58 -36.32 -5.70
N SER A 9 16.39 -36.76 -6.09
CA SER A 9 15.55 -36.00 -7.01
C SER A 9 15.09 -34.66 -6.39
N PRO A 10 15.02 -33.55 -7.15
CA PRO A 10 14.58 -32.25 -6.64
C PRO A 10 13.25 -32.30 -5.88
N GLU A 11 12.30 -33.13 -6.32
CA GLU A 11 10.95 -33.25 -5.75
C GLU A 11 10.97 -33.84 -4.35
N LEU A 12 11.75 -34.91 -4.14
CA LEU A 12 11.94 -35.51 -2.82
C LEU A 12 12.67 -34.57 -1.87
N LEU A 13 13.70 -33.87 -2.39
CA LEU A 13 14.42 -32.87 -1.60
C LEU A 13 13.50 -31.72 -1.19
N LEU A 14 12.62 -31.26 -2.08
CA LEU A 14 11.62 -30.22 -1.80
C LEU A 14 10.63 -30.66 -0.72
N ILE A 15 10.14 -31.91 -0.77
CA ILE A 15 9.24 -32.48 0.24
C ILE A 15 9.91 -32.48 1.63
N ILE A 16 11.19 -32.86 1.70
CA ILE A 16 11.96 -32.84 2.95
C ILE A 16 12.12 -31.38 3.43
N MET A 17 12.55 -30.49 2.53
CA MET A 17 12.81 -29.09 2.82
C MET A 17 11.55 -28.31 3.27
N LYS A 18 10.35 -28.71 2.83
CA LYS A 18 9.09 -28.12 3.27
C LYS A 18 8.85 -28.19 4.78
N HIS A 19 9.50 -29.13 5.47
CA HIS A 19 9.39 -29.28 6.92
C HIS A 19 10.45 -28.49 7.71
N LEU A 20 11.40 -27.86 7.02
CA LEU A 20 12.49 -27.10 7.63
C LEU A 20 12.06 -25.67 7.97
N LYS A 21 12.75 -25.07 8.94
CA LYS A 21 12.63 -23.64 9.24
C LYS A 21 13.45 -22.84 8.23
N ALA A 22 13.15 -21.54 8.09
CA ALA A 22 13.88 -20.64 7.20
C ALA A 22 15.41 -20.62 7.46
N ALA A 23 15.83 -20.76 8.73
CA ALA A 23 17.25 -20.84 9.09
C ALA A 23 17.92 -22.12 8.55
N ASP A 24 17.24 -23.26 8.65
CA ASP A 24 17.75 -24.55 8.20
C ASP A 24 17.78 -24.62 6.67
N LEU A 25 16.78 -24.04 5.98
CA LEU A 25 16.78 -23.87 4.53
C LEU A 25 17.97 -23.02 4.05
N ALA A 26 18.24 -21.92 4.75
CA ALA A 26 19.40 -21.08 4.46
C ALA A 26 20.72 -21.82 4.70
N GLN A 27 20.80 -22.73 5.66
CA GLN A 27 22.00 -23.57 5.81
C GLN A 27 22.09 -24.62 4.69
N ALA A 28 20.98 -25.27 4.35
CA ALA A 28 20.91 -26.27 3.28
C ALA A 28 21.34 -25.70 1.93
N SER A 29 21.06 -24.40 1.67
CA SER A 29 21.49 -23.73 0.43
C SER A 29 23.01 -23.62 0.26
N HIS A 30 23.79 -23.81 1.33
CA HIS A 30 25.25 -23.76 1.28
C HIS A 30 25.91 -25.13 1.08
N VAL A 31 25.14 -26.22 1.02
CA VAL A 31 25.67 -27.59 0.90
C VAL A 31 26.25 -27.84 -0.50
N ASN A 32 25.44 -27.64 -1.54
CA ASN A 32 25.87 -27.73 -2.95
C ASN A 32 24.88 -26.98 -3.86
N TYR A 33 25.19 -26.88 -5.16
CA TYR A 33 24.33 -26.18 -6.13
C TYR A 33 22.91 -26.77 -6.23
N HIS A 34 22.78 -28.09 -6.22
CA HIS A 34 21.48 -28.76 -6.31
C HIS A 34 20.59 -28.39 -5.11
N TRP A 35 21.14 -28.45 -3.89
CA TRP A 35 20.46 -28.07 -2.66
C TRP A 35 20.13 -26.58 -2.62
N LYS A 36 21.02 -25.73 -3.14
CA LYS A 36 20.77 -24.29 -3.28
C LYS A 36 19.53 -24.02 -4.13
N VAL A 37 19.45 -24.63 -5.31
CA VAL A 37 18.31 -24.40 -6.22
C VAL A 37 16.99 -24.83 -5.58
N VAL A 38 16.95 -26.01 -4.94
CA VAL A 38 15.71 -26.51 -4.31
C VAL A 38 15.33 -25.72 -3.06
N SER A 39 16.31 -25.34 -2.24
CA SER A 39 16.05 -24.57 -1.00
C SER A 39 15.61 -23.13 -1.26
N GLU A 40 15.90 -22.55 -2.43
CA GLU A 40 15.44 -21.22 -2.85
C GLU A 40 14.08 -21.22 -3.57
N ASP A 41 13.40 -22.38 -3.66
CA ASP A 41 12.13 -22.52 -4.36
C ASP A 41 10.98 -21.74 -3.68
N ASP A 42 10.22 -20.99 -4.47
CA ASP A 42 9.13 -20.11 -3.99
C ASP A 42 8.01 -20.87 -3.25
N SER A 43 7.80 -22.16 -3.56
CA SER A 43 6.83 -23.00 -2.86
C SER A 43 7.18 -23.26 -1.39
N LEU A 44 8.46 -23.08 -1.01
CA LEU A 44 8.92 -23.14 0.38
C LEU A 44 8.75 -21.80 1.09
N TRP A 45 9.17 -20.70 0.45
CA TRP A 45 9.28 -19.40 1.09
C TRP A 45 7.94 -18.67 1.24
N LYS A 46 6.99 -18.84 0.32
CA LYS A 46 5.64 -18.28 0.46
C LYS A 46 4.91 -18.76 1.73
N PRO A 47 4.74 -20.07 1.96
CA PRO A 47 4.05 -20.54 3.17
C PRO A 47 4.85 -20.23 4.44
N LEU A 48 6.19 -20.20 4.38
CA LEU A 48 7.02 -19.79 5.52
C LEU A 48 6.80 -18.33 5.88
N LEU A 49 6.80 -17.40 4.91
CA LEU A 49 6.52 -15.99 5.17
C LEU A 49 5.13 -15.80 5.78
N ILE A 50 4.12 -16.44 5.20
CA ILE A 50 2.74 -16.35 5.68
C ILE A 50 2.61 -16.85 7.11
N LYS A 51 3.28 -17.97 7.43
CA LYS A 51 3.26 -18.58 8.77
C LYS A 51 4.06 -17.77 9.79
N ASP A 52 5.27 -17.34 9.44
CA ASP A 52 6.19 -16.70 10.38
C ASP A 52 5.77 -15.26 10.73
N TYR A 53 5.00 -14.61 9.86
CA TYR A 53 4.52 -13.22 10.02
C TYR A 53 2.98 -13.10 10.08
N ASP A 54 2.26 -14.21 10.30
CA ASP A 54 0.79 -14.25 10.43
C ASP A 54 0.01 -13.50 9.32
N LEU A 55 0.45 -13.67 8.06
CA LEU A 55 -0.16 -12.96 6.92
C LEU A 55 -1.42 -13.67 6.38
N PRO A 56 -2.31 -12.97 5.65
CA PRO A 56 -3.39 -13.60 4.91
C PRO A 56 -2.87 -14.60 3.87
N SER A 57 -3.56 -15.72 3.67
CA SER A 57 -3.19 -16.77 2.70
C SER A 57 -3.08 -16.24 1.24
N LYS A 58 -3.86 -15.22 0.91
CA LYS A 58 -3.89 -14.57 -0.42
C LYS A 58 -2.91 -13.39 -0.54
N SER A 59 -1.94 -13.25 0.35
CA SER A 59 -0.94 -12.19 0.27
C SER A 59 -0.18 -12.26 -1.07
N PRO A 60 -0.09 -11.16 -1.83
CA PRO A 60 0.78 -11.06 -3.00
C PRO A 60 2.22 -10.73 -2.59
N LEU A 61 3.17 -10.96 -3.48
CA LEU A 61 4.49 -10.31 -3.41
C LEU A 61 4.28 -8.80 -3.55
N ARG A 62 4.93 -8.00 -2.70
CA ARG A 62 4.73 -6.54 -2.66
C ARG A 62 5.90 -5.78 -3.24
N ILE A 63 7.12 -6.21 -2.91
CA ILE A 63 8.33 -5.43 -3.19
C ILE A 63 9.29 -6.22 -4.08
N CYS A 64 9.49 -7.51 -3.79
CA CYS A 64 10.46 -8.36 -4.49
C CYS A 64 9.81 -9.29 -5.53
N ASN A 65 10.62 -9.83 -6.44
CA ASN A 65 10.19 -10.78 -7.48
C ASN A 65 10.18 -12.25 -7.01
N ARG A 66 10.80 -12.57 -5.86
CA ARG A 66 10.87 -13.92 -5.29
C ARG A 66 10.49 -13.89 -3.81
N TRP A 67 9.90 -14.98 -3.31
CA TRP A 67 9.45 -15.07 -1.91
C TRP A 67 10.61 -15.09 -0.92
N ILE A 68 11.75 -15.70 -1.29
CA ILE A 68 12.95 -15.68 -0.45
C ILE A 68 13.50 -14.26 -0.25
N ASP A 69 13.44 -13.42 -1.27
CA ASP A 69 13.95 -12.05 -1.21
C ASP A 69 13.03 -11.17 -0.35
N GLU A 70 11.71 -11.33 -0.49
CA GLU A 70 10.72 -10.68 0.39
C GLU A 70 10.90 -11.12 1.86
N TYR A 71 11.14 -12.41 2.11
CA TYR A 71 11.41 -12.92 3.46
C TYR A 71 12.71 -12.34 4.04
N LYS A 72 13.78 -12.27 3.23
CA LYS A 72 15.05 -11.64 3.65
C LYS A 72 14.87 -10.16 3.95
N LEU A 73 14.09 -9.44 3.13
CA LEU A 73 13.74 -8.04 3.34
C LEU A 73 13.05 -7.89 4.70
N MET A 74 11.96 -8.62 4.93
CA MET A 74 11.20 -8.54 6.19
C MET A 74 12.04 -8.91 7.43
N LYS A 75 13.00 -9.82 7.29
CA LYS A 75 13.84 -10.29 8.40
C LYS A 75 15.01 -9.38 8.73
N TRP A 76 15.69 -8.85 7.71
CA TRP A 76 16.99 -8.17 7.88
C TRP A 76 16.98 -6.70 7.49
N ALA A 77 16.03 -6.28 6.67
CA ALA A 77 15.83 -4.90 6.28
C ALA A 77 14.32 -4.58 6.34
N PRO A 78 13.66 -4.80 7.51
CA PRO A 78 12.26 -4.44 7.63
C PRO A 78 12.15 -2.95 7.29
N PRO A 79 11.11 -2.52 6.56
CA PRO A 79 10.96 -1.13 6.18
C PRO A 79 11.02 -0.26 7.45
N THR A 80 12.14 0.43 7.63
CA THR A 80 12.34 1.42 8.67
C THR A 80 11.25 2.47 8.51
N VAL A 81 10.73 3.03 9.60
CA VAL A 81 9.75 4.12 9.54
C VAL A 81 10.36 5.27 8.73
N LEU A 82 9.94 5.39 7.48
CA LEU A 82 10.28 6.49 6.60
C LEU A 82 9.21 7.54 6.78
N GLY A 83 9.61 8.72 7.25
CA GLY A 83 8.72 9.85 7.47
C GLY A 83 9.31 11.10 6.84
N GLU A 84 8.47 11.84 6.14
CA GLU A 84 8.76 13.19 5.65
C GLU A 84 7.77 14.15 6.33
N THR A 85 8.25 15.32 6.76
CA THR A 85 7.38 16.36 7.35
C THR A 85 7.04 17.37 6.27
N LEU A 86 5.75 17.47 5.95
CA LEU A 86 5.23 18.43 4.99
C LEU A 86 4.73 19.68 5.75
N PHE A 87 5.33 20.83 5.49
CA PHE A 87 4.99 22.10 6.18
C PHE A 87 3.85 22.87 5.53
N GLU A 88 3.22 22.35 4.48
CA GLU A 88 2.35 23.18 3.65
C GLU A 88 0.86 23.22 4.05
N CYS A 89 0.50 22.75 5.26
CA CYS A 89 -0.89 22.72 5.75
C CYS A 89 -1.03 23.54 7.04
N ASP A 90 -1.12 24.86 6.90
CA ASP A 90 -1.11 25.80 8.03
C ASP A 90 -2.39 25.80 8.89
N ASP A 91 -3.56 25.48 8.30
CA ASP A 91 -4.88 25.63 8.96
C ASP A 91 -5.40 24.34 9.65
N GLY A 92 -4.50 23.41 9.96
CA GLY A 92 -4.83 22.13 10.58
C GLY A 92 -5.50 21.13 9.62
N LEU A 93 -5.03 19.88 9.67
CA LEU A 93 -5.57 18.80 8.85
C LEU A 93 -6.93 18.34 9.39
N SER A 94 -7.88 18.15 8.49
CA SER A 94 -9.20 17.59 8.81
C SER A 94 -9.30 16.10 8.48
N ASP A 95 -8.69 15.67 7.37
CA ASP A 95 -8.70 14.27 6.92
C ASP A 95 -7.49 13.95 6.03
N VAL A 96 -7.16 12.66 5.91
CA VAL A 96 -6.12 12.12 5.01
C VAL A 96 -6.61 10.80 4.42
N CYS A 97 -6.53 10.66 3.09
CA CYS A 97 -6.89 9.43 2.41
C CYS A 97 -5.82 9.02 1.38
N PHE A 98 -5.57 7.71 1.28
CA PHE A 98 -4.64 7.13 0.30
C PHE A 98 -5.40 6.57 -0.89
N SER A 99 -4.82 6.68 -2.08
CA SER A 99 -5.37 6.02 -3.26
C SER A 99 -5.20 4.50 -3.16
N PRO A 100 -6.19 3.69 -3.57
CA PRO A 100 -6.10 2.24 -3.55
C PRO A 100 -4.91 1.66 -4.32
N ASN A 101 -4.47 2.34 -5.39
CA ASN A 101 -3.27 1.95 -6.15
C ASN A 101 -1.94 2.32 -5.47
N GLY A 102 -1.96 3.07 -4.36
CA GLY A 102 -0.77 3.47 -3.61
C GLY A 102 0.13 4.49 -4.31
N HIS A 103 -0.35 5.16 -5.35
CA HIS A 103 0.42 6.19 -6.07
C HIS A 103 0.22 7.59 -5.51
N PHE A 104 -0.90 7.85 -4.83
CA PHE A 104 -1.26 9.18 -4.34
C PHE A 104 -1.84 9.12 -2.94
N PHE A 105 -1.80 10.26 -2.27
CA PHE A 105 -2.63 10.51 -1.10
C PHE A 105 -3.13 11.96 -1.12
N CYS A 106 -4.27 12.19 -0.50
CA CYS A 106 -4.89 13.50 -0.39
C CYS A 106 -4.94 13.92 1.08
N THR A 107 -4.66 15.19 1.33
CA THR A 107 -4.79 15.81 2.65
C THR A 107 -5.78 16.95 2.55
N THR A 108 -6.74 17.03 3.47
CA THR A 108 -7.72 18.12 3.53
C THR A 108 -7.50 18.97 4.77
N THR A 109 -7.81 20.26 4.65
CA THR A 109 -7.73 21.21 5.76
C THR A 109 -9.12 21.61 6.25
N ASN A 110 -9.20 22.08 7.50
CA ASN A 110 -10.43 22.61 8.06
C ASN A 110 -11.01 23.77 7.25
N ASP A 111 -10.15 24.57 6.62
CA ASP A 111 -10.53 25.73 5.79
C ASP A 111 -11.09 25.36 4.39
N GLY A 112 -11.39 24.08 4.17
CA GLY A 112 -12.00 23.60 2.92
C GLY A 112 -11.03 23.60 1.74
N ARG A 113 -9.73 23.46 2.01
CA ARG A 113 -8.71 23.22 0.98
C ARG A 113 -8.34 21.74 0.97
N PHE A 114 -7.92 21.24 -0.18
CA PHE A 114 -7.30 19.93 -0.29
C PHE A 114 -6.01 20.02 -1.10
N LYS A 115 -5.09 19.11 -0.81
CA LYS A 115 -3.85 18.90 -1.56
C LYS A 115 -3.70 17.45 -1.92
N LEU A 116 -3.18 17.20 -3.11
CA LEU A 116 -2.88 15.89 -3.67
C LEU A 116 -1.36 15.74 -3.75
N TRP A 117 -0.88 14.59 -3.30
CA TRP A 117 0.53 14.27 -3.17
C TRP A 117 0.84 12.93 -3.81
N THR A 118 2.08 12.73 -4.26
CA THR A 118 2.56 11.40 -4.61
C THR A 118 2.85 10.58 -3.36
N ALA A 119 2.43 9.32 -3.32
CA ALA A 119 2.77 8.38 -2.24
C ALA A 119 4.13 7.71 -2.49
N THR A 120 5.11 8.50 -2.95
CA THR A 120 6.50 8.08 -3.20
C THR A 120 7.43 8.62 -2.13
N MET A 121 8.64 8.08 -2.05
CA MET A 121 9.72 8.67 -1.26
C MET A 121 10.82 9.17 -2.21
N PRO A 122 11.11 10.48 -2.28
CA PRO A 122 10.44 11.58 -1.56
C PRO A 122 9.01 11.87 -2.09
N THR A 123 8.24 12.58 -1.28
CA THR A 123 6.86 13.00 -1.55
C THR A 123 6.86 14.27 -2.40
N TYR A 124 5.99 14.34 -3.41
CA TYR A 124 5.85 15.52 -4.26
C TYR A 124 4.42 16.06 -4.24
N PHE A 125 4.28 17.38 -4.24
CA PHE A 125 3.01 18.07 -4.46
C PHE A 125 2.57 17.87 -5.91
N VAL A 126 1.35 17.39 -6.12
CA VAL A 126 0.76 17.14 -7.44
C VAL A 126 -0.18 18.27 -7.82
N ASP A 127 -1.17 18.55 -6.98
CA ASP A 127 -2.19 19.56 -7.22
C ASP A 127 -2.89 19.95 -5.91
N GLY A 128 -3.61 21.06 -5.88
CA GLY A 128 -4.36 21.48 -4.71
C GLY A 128 -5.36 22.58 -5.03
N HIS A 129 -6.57 22.45 -4.48
CA HIS A 129 -7.67 23.38 -4.75
C HIS A 129 -8.36 23.83 -3.46
N SER A 130 -8.98 25.01 -3.54
CA SER A 130 -9.79 25.57 -2.48
C SER A 130 -11.28 25.41 -2.83
N LEU A 131 -11.95 24.45 -2.19
CA LEU A 131 -13.41 24.29 -2.32
C LEU A 131 -14.16 25.49 -1.71
N ARG A 132 -13.53 26.20 -0.77
CA ARG A 132 -14.03 27.48 -0.25
C ARG A 132 -14.17 28.54 -1.34
N GLN A 133 -13.20 28.65 -2.25
CA GLN A 133 -13.26 29.61 -3.36
C GLN A 133 -14.14 29.12 -4.50
N ASN A 134 -14.05 27.84 -4.86
CA ASN A 134 -14.73 27.30 -6.04
C ASN A 134 -16.21 26.98 -5.80
N LEU A 135 -16.56 26.52 -4.59
CA LEU A 135 -17.89 26.02 -4.26
C LEU A 135 -18.52 26.69 -3.02
N SER A 136 -17.86 27.69 -2.42
CA SER A 136 -18.31 28.35 -1.19
C SER A 136 -18.46 27.39 -0.01
N TRP A 137 -17.55 26.42 0.09
CA TRP A 137 -17.47 25.51 1.23
C TRP A 137 -16.93 26.23 2.46
N ASP A 138 -17.41 25.83 3.64
CA ASP A 138 -16.87 26.27 4.92
C ASP A 138 -15.76 25.32 5.36
N ARG A 139 -16.06 24.01 5.37
CA ARG A 139 -15.11 22.94 5.73
C ARG A 139 -15.39 21.63 5.01
N ILE A 140 -14.33 20.83 4.88
CA ILE A 140 -14.42 19.43 4.45
C ILE A 140 -14.54 18.56 5.69
N VAL A 141 -15.51 17.64 5.68
CA VAL A 141 -15.77 16.69 6.76
C VAL A 141 -15.04 15.37 6.52
N SER A 142 -14.98 14.91 5.26
CA SER A 142 -14.25 13.69 4.91
C SER A 142 -13.86 13.66 3.44
N ALA A 143 -12.78 12.94 3.13
CA ALA A 143 -12.29 12.65 1.79
C ALA A 143 -12.06 11.15 1.57
N GLU A 144 -12.47 10.61 0.42
CA GLU A 144 -12.27 9.20 0.07
C GLU A 144 -11.90 9.04 -1.41
N PHE A 145 -10.88 8.21 -1.70
CA PHE A 145 -10.56 7.82 -3.07
C PHE A 145 -11.54 6.77 -3.58
N SER A 146 -11.92 6.90 -4.85
CA SER A 146 -12.66 5.85 -5.54
C SER A 146 -11.82 4.55 -5.63
N PRO A 147 -12.46 3.37 -5.65
CA PRO A 147 -11.75 2.08 -5.73
C PRO A 147 -10.82 1.95 -6.95
N ASP A 148 -11.15 2.62 -8.05
CA ASP A 148 -10.35 2.66 -9.28
C ASP A 148 -9.21 3.70 -9.24
N SER A 149 -9.11 4.49 -8.16
CA SER A 149 -8.09 5.53 -7.96
C SER A 149 -8.12 6.65 -9.02
N TYR A 150 -9.24 6.90 -9.69
CA TYR A 150 -9.36 8.02 -10.65
C TYR A 150 -10.07 9.25 -10.08
N PHE A 151 -10.87 9.06 -9.04
CA PHE A 151 -11.69 10.10 -8.44
C PHE A 151 -11.44 10.24 -6.94
N LEU A 152 -11.66 11.45 -6.45
CA LEU A 152 -11.65 11.83 -5.05
C LEU A 152 -13.02 12.37 -4.70
N LEU A 153 -13.68 11.76 -3.73
CA LEU A 153 -14.94 12.22 -3.18
C LEU A 153 -14.67 13.05 -1.93
N PHE A 154 -15.28 14.21 -1.86
CA PHE A 154 -15.27 15.08 -0.70
C PHE A 154 -16.69 15.26 -0.20
N CYS A 155 -16.89 15.15 1.11
CA CYS A 155 -18.14 15.52 1.77
C CYS A 155 -17.87 16.71 2.69
N GLY A 156 -18.74 17.73 2.66
CA GLY A 156 -18.54 18.92 3.45
C GLY A 156 -19.79 19.77 3.59
N VAL A 157 -19.61 20.91 4.25
CA VAL A 157 -20.69 21.86 4.54
C VAL A 157 -20.38 23.18 3.88
N LYS A 158 -21.37 23.76 3.21
CA LYS A 158 -21.29 25.09 2.61
C LYS A 158 -21.48 26.19 3.66
N GLN A 159 -21.06 27.40 3.33
CA GLN A 159 -21.26 28.57 4.21
C GLN A 159 -22.74 28.86 4.54
N ASN A 160 -23.67 28.39 3.71
CA ASN A 160 -25.11 28.52 3.98
C ASN A 160 -25.69 27.39 4.85
N GLY A 161 -24.85 26.49 5.37
CA GLY A 161 -25.23 25.38 6.25
C GLY A 161 -25.65 24.09 5.54
N ASN A 162 -25.77 24.09 4.21
CA ASN A 162 -26.15 22.88 3.46
C ASN A 162 -24.96 21.93 3.30
N GLY A 163 -25.21 20.63 3.47
CA GLY A 163 -24.27 19.58 3.07
C GLY A 163 -24.13 19.50 1.54
N GLU A 164 -22.92 19.28 1.06
CA GLU A 164 -22.64 19.05 -0.36
C GLU A 164 -21.54 17.99 -0.52
N ILE A 165 -21.57 17.29 -1.64
CA ILE A 165 -20.50 16.37 -2.05
C ILE A 165 -19.83 16.93 -3.31
N ALA A 166 -18.51 16.87 -3.37
CA ALA A 166 -17.75 17.21 -4.56
C ALA A 166 -16.94 16.00 -5.02
N VAL A 167 -16.78 15.85 -6.32
CA VAL A 167 -15.95 14.81 -6.92
C VAL A 167 -14.84 15.48 -7.72
N PHE A 168 -13.60 15.09 -7.45
CA PHE A 168 -12.43 15.55 -8.18
C PHE A 168 -11.84 14.42 -9.00
N GLU A 169 -11.69 14.62 -10.30
CA GLU A 169 -10.97 13.72 -11.19
C GLU A 169 -9.47 14.05 -11.14
N ILE A 170 -8.63 13.05 -10.89
CA ILE A 170 -7.18 13.23 -10.73
C ILE A 170 -6.52 13.79 -12.01
N SER A 171 -7.16 13.65 -13.18
CA SER A 171 -6.72 14.28 -14.43
C SER A 171 -6.80 15.82 -14.41
N GLY A 172 -7.32 16.42 -13.33
CA GLY A 172 -7.38 17.86 -13.09
C GLY A 172 -8.77 18.48 -13.26
N LYS A 173 -9.82 17.66 -13.40
CA LYS A 173 -11.19 18.13 -13.58
C LYS A 173 -11.99 18.02 -12.27
N LEU A 174 -12.42 19.17 -11.73
CA LEU A 174 -13.32 19.20 -10.58
C LEU A 174 -14.79 19.17 -11.04
N ILE A 175 -15.58 18.22 -10.53
CA ILE A 175 -17.01 18.06 -10.79
C ILE A 175 -17.77 18.10 -9.46
N SER A 176 -18.55 19.15 -9.21
CA SER A 176 -19.41 19.20 -8.03
C SER A 176 -20.72 18.44 -8.27
N LEU A 177 -21.17 17.64 -7.30
CA LEU A 177 -22.44 16.93 -7.34
C LEU A 177 -23.28 17.30 -6.11
N ARG A 178 -24.33 18.09 -6.33
CA ARG A 178 -25.23 18.48 -5.26
C ARG A 178 -26.11 17.31 -4.83
N ILE A 179 -26.01 16.89 -3.57
CA ILE A 179 -27.09 16.13 -2.95
C ILE A 179 -28.15 17.13 -2.51
N ILE A 180 -29.31 17.10 -3.16
CA ILE A 180 -30.49 17.82 -2.69
C ILE A 180 -31.13 16.89 -1.67
N GLU A 181 -30.93 17.15 -0.37
CA GLU A 181 -31.77 16.50 0.63
C GLU A 181 -33.22 16.89 0.36
N LYS A 182 -34.05 15.89 0.09
CA LYS A 182 -35.49 16.05 0.02
C LYS A 182 -35.96 16.21 1.47
N THR A 183 -36.07 17.46 1.93
CA THR A 183 -36.73 17.77 3.20
C THR A 183 -38.14 17.19 3.15
N GLY A 184 -38.41 16.20 4.01
CA GLY A 184 -39.77 15.72 4.28
C GLY A 184 -40.57 16.70 5.12
#